data_AF-R2XWS3-F1
#
_entry.id   AF-R2XWS3-F1
#
_cell.length_a   1.000
_cell.length_b   1.000
_cell.length_c   1.000
_cell.angle_alpha   90.00
_cell.angle_beta   90.00
_cell.angle_gamma   90.00
#
_symmetry.space_group_name_H-M   'P 1'
#
loop_
_entity.id
_entity.type
_entity.pdbx_description
1 polymer ?
#
loop_
_entity_poly.entity_id
_entity_poly.type
_entity_poly.pdbx_seq_one_letter_code
_entity_poly.pdbx_strand_id
1 'polypeptide(L)'
;MTFAKEWRLPLSAIQSLVFEQPVLIAMDTAPHFLNSAMDTWWDKEYFLSLVLGEIRRLNDDERGYGPKGTGFIPHVDIPRDVLASYRRTEKYLANNTRQ
;
A
#
# COMPACT_ATOMS: atom_id res chain seq x y z
N MET A 1 -12.57 1.22 -2.84
CA MET A 1 -13.18 0.12 -2.06
C MET A 1 -14.15 0.61 -1.00
N THR A 2 -13.71 1.46 -0.06
CA THR A 2 -14.58 1.98 1.02
C THR A 2 -15.85 2.65 0.50
N PHE A 3 -15.73 3.57 -0.46
CA PHE A 3 -16.90 4.23 -1.08
C PHE A 3 -17.87 3.23 -1.73
N ALA A 4 -17.36 2.19 -2.39
CA ALA A 4 -18.20 1.17 -3.02
C ALA A 4 -19.08 0.47 -1.98
N LYS A 5 -18.48 0.15 -0.83
CA LYS A 5 -19.16 -0.48 0.30
C LYS A 5 -20.18 0.46 0.96
N GLU A 6 -19.74 1.62 1.42
CA GLU A 6 -20.56 2.53 2.22
C GLU A 6 -21.72 3.13 1.42
N TRP A 7 -21.48 3.45 0.15
CA TRP A 7 -22.52 3.98 -0.74
C TRP A 7 -23.26 2.89 -1.53
N ARG A 8 -22.92 1.62 -1.31
CA ARG A 8 -23.52 0.45 -1.99
C ARG A 8 -23.50 0.58 -3.51
N LEU A 9 -22.40 1.10 -4.04
CA LEU A 9 -22.18 1.29 -5.47
C LEU A 9 -21.38 0.09 -6.04
N PRO A 10 -21.64 -0.32 -7.28
CA PRO A 10 -20.74 -1.24 -7.95
C PRO A 10 -19.37 -0.57 -8.14
N LEU A 11 -18.28 -1.35 -8.15
CA LEU A 11 -16.93 -0.80 -8.36
C LEU A 11 -16.81 -0.04 -9.68
N SER A 12 -17.57 -0.44 -10.71
CA SER A 12 -17.63 0.25 -12.01
C SER A 12 -18.15 1.68 -11.92
N ALA A 13 -18.86 2.05 -10.85
CA ALA A 13 -19.33 3.42 -10.61
C ALA A 13 -18.29 4.32 -9.94
N ILE A 14 -17.13 3.77 -9.53
CA ILE A 14 -16.04 4.53 -8.93
C ILE A 14 -14.83 4.48 -9.85
N GLN A 15 -14.51 5.63 -10.43
CA GLN A 15 -13.32 5.78 -11.28
C GLN A 15 -12.18 6.38 -10.47
N SER A 16 -11.03 5.69 -10.45
CA SER A 16 -9.82 6.26 -9.89
C SER A 16 -9.24 7.28 -10.87
N LEU A 17 -9.01 8.50 -10.40
CA LEU A 17 -8.23 9.50 -11.11
C LEU A 17 -6.79 9.40 -10.61
N VAL A 18 -5.96 8.64 -11.32
CA VAL A 18 -4.53 8.55 -11.03
C VAL A 18 -3.83 9.60 -11.89
N PHE A 19 -3.37 10.67 -11.26
CA PHE A 19 -2.66 11.75 -11.98
C PHE A 19 -1.21 11.37 -12.27
N GLU A 20 -0.50 10.81 -11.27
CA GLU A 20 0.89 10.38 -11.40
C GLU A 20 1.13 9.10 -10.61
N GLN A 21 1.79 8.13 -11.23
CA GLN A 21 2.18 6.88 -10.56
C GLN A 21 3.60 7.02 -10.00
N PRO A 22 3.81 6.91 -8.68
CA PRO A 22 5.15 6.96 -8.10
C PRO A 22 5.93 5.69 -8.50
N VAL A 23 6.96 5.86 -9.33
CA VAL A 23 7.90 4.80 -9.68
C VAL A 23 9.19 5.03 -8.92
N LEU A 24 9.40 4.29 -7.84
CA LEU A 24 10.61 4.36 -7.02
C LEU A 24 11.79 3.78 -7.81
N ILE A 25 12.85 4.57 -7.99
CA ILE A 25 14.08 4.17 -8.71
C ILE A 25 15.25 3.95 -7.75
N ALA A 26 15.29 4.65 -6.62
CA ALA A 26 16.28 4.47 -5.57
C ALA A 26 15.70 4.89 -4.22
N MET A 27 16.34 4.45 -3.12
CA MET A 27 15.99 4.88 -1.78
C MET A 27 17.23 4.85 -0.89
N ASP A 28 17.66 6.01 -0.41
CA ASP A 28 18.79 6.14 0.51
C ASP A 28 18.32 6.65 1.89
N THR A 29 18.58 7.91 2.19
CA THR A 29 17.94 8.75 3.20
C THR A 29 16.53 9.18 2.81
N ALA A 30 16.22 9.24 1.51
CA ALA A 30 14.90 9.61 0.98
C ALA A 30 14.49 8.70 -0.19
N PRO A 31 13.19 8.61 -0.53
CA PRO A 31 12.75 7.94 -1.75
C PRO A 31 13.04 8.81 -2.97
N HIS A 32 13.65 8.23 -3.99
CA HIS A 32 13.85 8.86 -5.29
C HIS A 32 12.93 8.24 -6.33
N PHE A 33 12.20 9.08 -7.04
CA PHE A 33 11.21 8.66 -8.01
C PHE A 33 11.62 9.01 -9.43
N LEU A 34 11.04 8.32 -10.40
CA LEU A 34 11.19 8.64 -11.81
C LEU A 34 10.76 10.10 -12.10
N ASN A 35 9.72 10.58 -11.41
CA ASN A 35 9.39 11.99 -11.35
C ASN A 35 10.06 12.63 -10.15
N SER A 36 11.17 13.34 -10.38
CA SER A 36 11.96 13.96 -9.31
C SER A 36 11.22 15.04 -8.51
N ALA A 37 10.09 15.56 -9.01
CA ALA A 37 9.24 16.45 -8.23
C ALA A 37 8.69 15.76 -6.97
N MET A 38 8.59 14.43 -6.96
CA MET A 38 8.07 13.62 -5.86
C MET A 38 9.11 13.31 -4.77
N ASP A 39 10.40 13.55 -5.02
CA ASP A 39 11.50 13.21 -4.09
C ASP A 39 11.36 13.91 -2.73
N THR A 40 10.66 15.05 -2.69
CA THR A 40 10.43 15.82 -1.47
C THR A 40 9.01 15.70 -0.92
N TRP A 41 8.15 14.84 -1.50
CA TRP A 41 6.76 14.71 -1.05
C TRP A 41 6.63 13.92 0.25
N TRP A 42 7.58 13.01 0.49
CA TRP A 42 7.57 12.15 1.66
C TRP A 42 9.00 11.93 2.16
N ASP A 43 9.17 11.92 3.48
CA ASP A 43 10.34 11.28 4.07
C ASP A 43 10.28 9.75 3.90
N LYS A 44 11.40 9.08 4.15
CA LYS A 44 11.57 7.65 3.94
C LYS A 44 10.65 6.82 4.83
N GLU A 45 10.64 7.10 6.13
CA GLU A 45 9.88 6.33 7.12
C GLU A 45 8.37 6.43 6.84
N TYR A 46 7.90 7.64 6.52
CA TYR A 46 6.51 7.91 6.19
C TYR A 46 6.11 7.23 4.88
N PHE A 47 6.91 7.32 3.82
CA PHE A 47 6.64 6.64 2.56
C PHE A 47 6.50 5.12 2.75
N LEU A 48 7.44 4.51 3.47
CA LEU A 48 7.38 3.08 3.77
C LEU A 48 6.15 2.72 4.60
N SER A 49 5.79 3.54 5.59
CA SER A 49 4.60 3.33 6.40
C SER A 49 3.30 3.34 5.58
N LEU A 50 3.22 4.20 4.55
CA LEU A 50 2.07 4.29 3.66
C LEU A 50 1.94 3.03 2.80
N VAL A 51 3.01 2.66 2.09
CA VAL A 51 3.01 1.52 1.16
C VAL A 51 2.74 0.21 1.90
N LEU A 52 3.47 -0.05 2.99
CA LEU A 52 3.32 -1.28 3.77
C LEU A 52 2.00 -1.31 4.52
N GLY A 53 1.57 -0.17 5.06
CA GLY A 53 0.29 -0.03 5.72
C GLY A 53 -0.87 -0.35 4.79
N GLU A 54 -0.78 0.01 3.51
CA GLU A 54 -1.86 -0.23 2.54
C GLU A 54 -2.01 -1.72 2.22
N ILE A 55 -0.90 -2.43 1.93
CA ILE A 55 -0.98 -3.87 1.69
C ILE A 55 -1.54 -4.61 2.91
N ARG A 56 -1.13 -4.21 4.13
CA ARG A 56 -1.68 -4.77 5.37
C ARG A 56 -3.19 -4.53 5.49
N ARG A 57 -3.69 -3.33 5.16
CA ARG A 57 -5.13 -3.01 5.19
C ARG A 57 -5.91 -3.79 4.15
N LEU A 58 -5.35 -3.96 2.94
CA LEU A 58 -6.02 -4.69 1.86
C LEU A 58 -6.05 -6.20 2.09
N ASN A 59 -5.10 -6.76 2.84
CA ASN A 59 -5.03 -8.19 3.08
C ASN A 59 -6.25 -8.66 3.88
N ASP A 60 -6.96 -9.69 3.41
CA ASP A 60 -8.15 -10.19 4.11
C ASP A 60 -7.77 -11.23 5.17
N ASP A 61 -7.18 -10.76 6.26
CA ASP A 61 -6.84 -11.53 7.46
C ASP A 61 -7.26 -10.77 8.74
N GLU A 62 -6.96 -11.34 9.90
CA GLU A 62 -7.33 -10.78 11.22
C GLU A 62 -6.81 -9.35 11.47
N ARG A 63 -5.77 -8.91 10.76
CA ARG A 63 -5.15 -7.58 10.91
C ARG A 63 -5.57 -6.60 9.82
N GLY A 64 -6.24 -7.08 8.79
CA GLY A 64 -6.66 -6.28 7.65
C GLY A 64 -8.07 -5.72 7.76
N TYR A 65 -8.49 -5.02 6.71
CA TYR A 65 -9.78 -4.34 6.66
C TYR A 65 -10.85 -5.14 5.92
N GLY A 66 -10.50 -6.32 5.39
CA GLY A 66 -11.45 -7.23 4.78
C GLY A 66 -12.41 -7.88 5.78
N PRO A 67 -13.37 -8.70 5.30
CA PRO A 67 -14.35 -9.40 6.13
C PRO A 67 -13.77 -10.28 7.25
N LYS A 68 -12.54 -10.79 7.10
CA LYS A 68 -11.85 -11.60 8.12
C LYS A 68 -11.16 -10.78 9.21
N GLY A 69 -11.07 -9.47 9.02
CA GLY A 69 -10.48 -8.53 9.97
C GLY A 69 -11.53 -7.54 10.48
N THR A 70 -11.28 -6.25 10.26
CA THR A 70 -12.17 -5.19 10.77
C THR A 70 -13.45 -5.00 9.95
N GLY A 71 -13.51 -5.58 8.73
CA GLY A 71 -14.66 -5.45 7.86
C GLY A 71 -14.96 -4.00 7.45
N PHE A 72 -13.96 -3.17 7.16
CA PHE A 72 -14.17 -1.82 6.59
C PHE A 72 -14.23 -1.81 5.06
N ILE A 73 -13.67 -2.81 4.40
CA ILE A 73 -13.71 -2.97 2.94
C ILE A 73 -14.21 -4.39 2.60
N PRO A 74 -14.73 -4.63 1.38
CA PRO A 74 -14.97 -6.00 0.91
C PRO A 74 -13.64 -6.72 0.68
N HIS A 75 -13.71 -8.03 0.46
CA HIS A 75 -12.55 -8.84 0.10
C HIS A 75 -11.83 -8.29 -1.13
N VAL A 76 -10.50 -8.32 -1.12
CA VAL A 76 -9.63 -7.92 -2.23
C VAL A 76 -8.69 -9.07 -2.56
N ASP A 77 -8.74 -9.55 -3.80
CA ASP A 77 -7.78 -10.52 -4.32
C ASP A 77 -6.44 -9.84 -4.62
N ILE A 78 -5.50 -9.90 -3.66
CA ILE A 78 -4.16 -9.36 -3.85
C ILE A 78 -3.31 -10.34 -4.66
N PRO A 79 -2.69 -9.91 -5.79
CA PRO A 79 -1.79 -10.75 -6.56
C PRO A 79 -0.66 -11.38 -5.72
N ARG A 80 -0.32 -12.64 -6.03
CA ARG A 80 0.66 -13.42 -5.24
C ARG A 80 2.05 -12.79 -5.23
N ASP A 81 2.46 -12.20 -6.35
CA ASP A 81 3.72 -11.48 -6.54
C ASP A 81 3.79 -10.21 -5.68
N VAL A 82 2.67 -9.48 -5.54
CA VAL A 82 2.53 -8.33 -4.64
C VAL A 82 2.70 -8.77 -3.18
N LEU A 83 1.99 -9.81 -2.75
CA LEU A 83 2.12 -10.36 -1.39
C LEU A 83 3.53 -10.89 -1.10
N ALA A 84 4.14 -11.57 -2.07
CA ALA A 84 5.51 -12.06 -1.94
C ALA A 84 6.50 -10.89 -1.77
N SER A 85 6.32 -9.81 -2.53
CA SER A 85 7.14 -8.61 -2.45
C SER A 85 6.98 -7.91 -1.10
N TYR A 86 5.74 -7.76 -0.62
CA TYR A 86 5.44 -7.23 0.71
C TYR A 86 6.17 -7.99 1.82
N ARG A 87 6.09 -9.32 1.83
CA ARG A 87 6.76 -10.17 2.83
C ARG A 87 8.29 -10.05 2.78
N ARG A 88 8.88 -9.94 1.58
CA ARG A 88 10.33 -9.70 1.44
C ARG A 88 10.72 -8.36 2.05
N THR A 89 9.95 -7.31 1.79
CA THR A 89 10.20 -5.97 2.31
C THR A 89 10.04 -5.91 3.83
N GLU A 90 8.98 -6.48 4.40
CA GLU A 90 8.80 -6.55 5.86
C GLU A 90 9.98 -7.26 6.54
N LYS A 91 10.41 -8.41 5.99
CA LYS A 91 11.56 -9.16 6.52
C LYS A 91 12.86 -8.35 6.44
N TYR A 92 13.08 -7.65 5.34
CA TYR A 92 14.25 -6.80 5.16
C TYR A 92 14.29 -5.68 6.21
N LEU A 93 13.17 -4.98 6.41
CA LEU A 93 13.09 -3.89 7.38
C LEU A 93 13.25 -4.40 8.82
N ALA A 94 12.59 -5.48 9.19
CA ALA A 94 12.70 -6.07 10.53
C ALA A 94 14.14 -6.49 10.88
N ASN A 95 14.94 -6.89 9.88
CA ASN A 95 16.35 -7.24 10.06
C ASN A 95 17.26 -6.00 10.15
N ASN A 96 16.94 -4.92 9.44
CA ASN A 96 17.74 -3.69 9.44
C ASN A 96 17.44 -2.77 10.63
N THR A 97 16.27 -2.88 11.28
CA THR A 97 15.95 -2.12 12.51
C THR A 97 16.61 -2.69 13.77
N ARG A 98 17.25 -3.86 13.68
CA ARG A 98 17.93 -4.55 14.81
C ARG A 98 19.44 -4.33 14.83
N GLN A 99 19.97 -3.44 13.98
CA GLN A 99 21.36 -2.97 13.99
C GLN A 99 21.38 -1.50 14.41
#